data_AF-A0A257MI36-F1
#
_entry.id   AF-A0A257MI36-F1
#
_cell.length_a   1.000
_cell.length_b   1.000
_cell.length_c   1.000
_cell.angle_alpha   90.00
_cell.angle_beta   90.00
_cell.angle_gamma   90.00
#
_symmetry.space_group_name_H-M   'P 1'
#
loop_
_entity.id
_entity.type
_entity.pdbx_description
1 polymer ?
#
loop_
_entity_poly.entity_id
_entity_poly.type
_entity_poly.pdbx_seq_one_letter_code
_entity_poly.pdbx_strand_id
1 'polypeptide(L)'
;MISQDVVLVRYGEITLKDSWTRNSWERILAGNIAFYLQKAGVEYKAERGEGRIFVFTSDPRASEIISRVFGVVSASPAFSVPSHLEEISRAAVALAEEARPESFAIRPRRSGVSFSSEQIGRVVGEAVRVATNSRVDLDRPEMEIFVEARRERSFLFTQ
;
A
#
# COMPACT_ATOMS: atom_id res chain seq x y z
N MET A 1 -4.83 8.15 15.73
CA MET A 1 -5.50 7.76 14.48
C MET A 1 -4.51 7.91 13.35
N ILE A 2 -4.10 6.80 12.76
CA ILE A 2 -3.34 6.83 11.50
C ILE A 2 -4.37 7.05 10.40
N SER A 3 -4.36 8.23 9.78
CA SER A 3 -5.22 8.50 8.64
C SER A 3 -4.56 7.99 7.37
N GLN A 4 -5.37 7.41 6.48
CA GLN A 4 -4.96 7.19 5.10
C GLN A 4 -4.50 8.51 4.46
N ASP A 5 -3.38 8.48 3.76
CA ASP A 5 -2.79 9.63 3.06
C ASP A 5 -2.43 9.30 1.61
N VAL A 6 -2.64 8.06 1.19
CA VAL A 6 -2.26 7.57 -0.14
C VAL A 6 -3.12 6.39 -0.57
N VAL A 7 -3.42 6.33 -1.87
CA VAL A 7 -4.02 5.17 -2.51
C VAL A 7 -2.96 4.48 -3.37
N LEU A 8 -2.71 3.20 -3.09
CA LEU A 8 -1.84 2.32 -3.87
C LEU A 8 -2.62 1.72 -5.03
N VAL A 9 -2.28 2.13 -6.24
CA VAL A 9 -2.94 1.65 -7.46
C VAL A 9 -2.11 0.54 -8.09
N ARG A 10 -2.72 -0.65 -8.17
CA ARG A 10 -2.20 -1.79 -8.92
C ARG A 10 -2.89 -1.85 -10.27
N TYR A 11 -2.12 -2.18 -11.28
CA TYR A 11 -2.59 -2.36 -12.64
C TYR A 11 -2.01 -3.63 -13.25
N GLY A 12 -2.70 -4.17 -14.24
CA GLY A 12 -2.29 -5.38 -14.95
C GLY A 12 -1.36 -5.01 -16.11
N GLU A 13 -0.15 -5.55 -16.13
CA GLU A 13 0.86 -5.25 -17.16
C GLU A 13 1.29 -6.46 -18.01
N ILE A 14 0.64 -7.62 -17.85
CA ILE A 14 1.14 -8.94 -18.30
C ILE A 14 1.62 -8.98 -19.78
N THR A 15 1.24 -8.03 -20.63
CA THR A 15 1.55 -8.03 -22.06
C THR A 15 2.45 -6.88 -22.58
N LEU A 16 2.95 -5.96 -21.74
CA LEU A 16 3.78 -4.84 -22.24
C LEU A 16 5.25 -5.25 -22.37
N LYS A 17 5.68 -5.47 -23.62
CA LYS A 17 6.97 -6.07 -24.00
C LYS A 17 8.20 -5.23 -23.67
N ASP A 18 8.05 -3.91 -23.60
CA ASP A 18 9.17 -2.98 -23.42
C ASP A 18 8.82 -1.80 -22.47
N SER A 19 9.86 -1.19 -21.91
CA SER A 19 9.74 -0.12 -20.91
C SER A 19 9.13 1.16 -21.46
N TRP A 20 9.29 1.45 -22.76
CA TRP A 20 8.70 2.63 -23.38
C TRP A 20 7.18 2.49 -23.47
N THR A 21 6.71 1.34 -23.96
CA THR A 21 5.27 1.05 -24.04
C THR A 21 4.64 1.07 -22.66
N ARG A 22 5.31 0.51 -21.65
CA ARG A 22 4.89 0.57 -20.25
C ARG A 22 4.72 2.00 -19.75
N ASN A 23 5.75 2.82 -19.89
CA ASN A 23 5.73 4.21 -19.44
C ASN A 23 4.63 5.04 -20.12
N SER A 24 4.37 4.78 -21.41
CA SER A 24 3.29 5.41 -22.16
C SER A 24 1.92 5.01 -21.60
N TRP A 25 1.71 3.71 -21.35
CA TRP A 25 0.48 3.19 -20.78
C TRP A 25 0.22 3.71 -19.36
N GLU A 26 1.23 3.69 -18.49
CA GLU A 26 1.14 4.25 -17.13
C GLU A 26 0.80 5.74 -17.14
N ARG A 27 1.29 6.49 -18.14
CA ARG A 27 0.95 7.92 -18.31
C ARG A 27 -0.52 8.10 -18.68
N ILE A 28 -1.06 7.25 -19.55
CA ILE A 28 -2.48 7.26 -19.93
C ILE A 28 -3.35 6.89 -18.71
N LEU A 29 -3.00 5.83 -18.00
CA LEU A 29 -3.73 5.40 -16.82
C LEU A 29 -3.73 6.49 -15.73
N ALA A 30 -2.58 7.09 -15.45
CA ALA A 30 -2.48 8.20 -14.50
C ALA A 30 -3.32 9.41 -14.94
N GLY A 31 -3.39 9.69 -16.25
CA GLY A 31 -4.24 10.74 -16.81
C GLY A 31 -5.74 10.44 -16.64
N ASN A 32 -6.17 9.19 -16.83
CA ASN A 32 -7.55 8.78 -16.60
C ASN A 32 -7.93 8.89 -15.12
N ILE A 33 -7.05 8.42 -14.22
CA ILE A 33 -7.24 8.55 -12.77
C ILE A 33 -7.38 10.03 -12.38
N ALA A 34 -6.47 10.87 -12.88
CA ALA A 34 -6.49 12.31 -12.68
C ALA A 34 -7.83 12.94 -13.08
N PHE A 35 -8.33 12.61 -14.28
CA PHE A 35 -9.61 13.11 -14.79
C PHE A 35 -10.78 12.80 -13.83
N TYR A 36 -10.91 11.55 -13.36
CA TYR A 36 -12.00 11.17 -12.48
C TYR A 36 -11.90 11.80 -11.08
N LEU A 37 -10.70 11.93 -10.53
CA LEU A 37 -10.48 12.61 -9.24
C LEU A 37 -10.82 14.10 -9.34
N GLN A 38 -10.36 14.78 -10.40
CA GLN A 38 -10.69 16.19 -10.65
C GLN A 38 -12.20 16.40 -10.83
N LYS A 39 -12.87 15.53 -11.60
CA LYS A 39 -14.33 15.57 -11.79
C LYS A 39 -15.09 15.42 -10.47
N ALA A 40 -14.53 14.69 -9.51
CA ALA A 40 -15.10 14.49 -8.17
C ALA A 40 -14.69 15.58 -7.15
N GLY A 41 -13.88 16.56 -7.57
CA GLY A 41 -13.36 17.62 -6.69
C GLY A 41 -12.40 17.10 -5.63
N VAL A 42 -11.65 16.02 -5.91
CA VAL A 42 -10.66 15.46 -5.00
C VAL A 42 -9.31 16.13 -5.26
N GLU A 43 -8.70 16.71 -4.23
CA GLU A 43 -7.32 17.17 -4.28
C GLU A 43 -6.35 15.99 -4.12
N TYR A 44 -5.33 15.92 -4.97
CA TYR A 44 -4.36 14.83 -4.94
C TYR A 44 -3.01 15.23 -5.54
N LYS A 45 -1.98 14.44 -5.19
CA LYS A 45 -0.70 14.39 -5.91
C LYS A 45 -0.47 12.96 -6.40
N ALA A 46 -0.27 12.79 -7.71
CA ALA A 46 0.01 11.48 -8.29
C ALA A 46 1.51 11.30 -8.58
N GLU A 47 2.05 10.15 -8.19
CA GLU A 47 3.44 9.75 -8.47
C GLU A 47 3.42 8.39 -9.16
N ARG A 48 4.14 8.26 -10.29
CA ARG A 48 4.37 6.97 -10.96
C ARG A 48 5.66 6.38 -10.40
N GLY A 49 5.64 5.12 -10.00
CA GLY A 49 6.82 4.37 -9.56
C GLY A 49 6.87 3.01 -10.21
N GLU A 50 7.97 2.27 -10.02
CA GLU A 50 8.17 0.94 -10.62
C GLU A 50 7.00 -0.01 -10.28
N GLY A 51 6.09 -0.19 -11.24
CA GLY A 51 4.92 -1.08 -11.16
C GLY A 51 3.76 -0.59 -10.29
N ARG A 52 3.72 0.69 -9.90
CA ARG A 52 2.61 1.31 -9.14
C ARG A 52 2.37 2.75 -9.56
N ILE A 53 1.12 3.17 -9.40
CA ILE A 53 0.76 4.59 -9.29
C ILE A 53 0.37 4.85 -7.83
N PHE A 54 0.92 5.89 -7.24
CA PHE A 54 0.60 6.36 -5.90
C PHE A 54 -0.20 7.64 -6.02
N VAL A 55 -1.37 7.68 -5.38
CA VAL A 55 -2.21 8.88 -5.35
C VAL A 55 -2.26 9.37 -3.91
N PHE A 56 -1.48 10.39 -3.58
CA PHE A 56 -1.45 11.01 -2.27
C PHE A 56 -2.66 11.93 -2.10
N THR A 57 -3.52 11.59 -1.14
CA THR A 57 -4.73 12.31 -0.78
C THR A 57 -5.27 11.76 0.53
N SER A 58 -5.86 12.61 1.36
CA SER A 58 -6.61 12.20 2.55
C SER A 58 -8.10 11.97 2.26
N ASP A 59 -8.56 12.17 1.02
CA ASP A 59 -9.97 12.02 0.67
C ASP A 59 -10.36 10.53 0.64
N PRO A 60 -11.28 10.07 1.51
CA PRO A 60 -11.66 8.66 1.60
C PRO A 60 -12.37 8.14 0.35
N ARG A 61 -12.89 9.02 -0.51
CA ARG A 61 -13.59 8.65 -1.76
C ARG A 61 -12.61 8.21 -2.85
N ALA A 62 -11.32 8.54 -2.73
CA ALA A 62 -10.35 8.37 -3.80
C ALA A 62 -10.17 6.90 -4.21
N SER A 63 -10.06 5.98 -3.25
CA SER A 63 -9.85 4.56 -3.54
C SER A 63 -11.01 3.96 -4.35
N GLU A 64 -12.25 4.29 -3.98
CA GLU A 64 -13.45 3.85 -4.70
C GLU A 64 -13.49 4.43 -6.12
N ILE A 65 -13.27 5.74 -6.27
CA ILE A 65 -13.23 6.39 -7.60
C ILE A 65 -12.17 5.73 -8.49
N ILE A 66 -10.95 5.54 -7.96
CA ILE A 66 -9.83 4.98 -8.71
C ILE A 66 -10.09 3.52 -9.11
N SER A 67 -10.70 2.72 -8.22
CA SER A 67 -11.01 1.30 -8.50
C SER A 67 -11.94 1.10 -9.71
N ARG A 68 -12.74 2.12 -10.06
CA ARG A 68 -13.66 2.08 -11.21
C ARG A 68 -12.99 2.50 -12.53
N VAL A 69 -11.74 2.95 -12.50
CA VAL A 69 -10.99 3.36 -13.70
C VAL A 69 -10.50 2.14 -14.45
N PHE A 70 -10.85 2.02 -15.73
CA PHE A 70 -10.40 0.92 -16.57
C PHE A 70 -8.86 0.82 -16.61
N GLY A 71 -8.33 -0.39 -16.42
CA GLY A 71 -6.90 -0.68 -16.30
C GLY A 71 -6.40 -0.77 -14.85
N VAL A 72 -7.17 -0.29 -13.87
CA VAL A 72 -6.90 -0.52 -12.45
C VAL A 72 -7.34 -1.93 -12.08
N VAL A 73 -6.45 -2.69 -11.45
CA VAL A 73 -6.71 -4.02 -10.88
C VAL A 73 -7.16 -3.92 -9.43
N SER A 74 -6.54 -3.03 -8.65
CA SER A 74 -6.95 -2.74 -7.28
C SER A 74 -6.50 -1.34 -6.87
N ALA A 75 -7.29 -0.68 -6.01
CA ALA A 75 -6.93 0.59 -5.38
C ALA A 75 -7.01 0.41 -3.87
N SER A 76 -5.85 0.33 -3.20
CA SER A 76 -5.79 0.12 -1.74
C SER A 76 -5.58 1.44 -1.03
N PRO A 77 -6.53 1.91 -0.20
CA PRO A 77 -6.24 3.01 0.72
C PRO A 77 -5.14 2.56 1.69
N ALA A 78 -4.19 3.44 1.94
CA ALA A 78 -2.98 3.14 2.69
C ALA A 78 -2.50 4.40 3.42
N PHE A 79 -1.52 4.20 4.29
CA PHE A 79 -0.75 5.30 4.85
C PHE A 79 0.74 5.12 4.54
N SER A 80 1.43 6.25 4.41
CA SER A 80 2.86 6.29 4.13
C SER A 80 3.68 6.57 5.39
N VAL A 81 4.82 5.90 5.50
CA VAL A 81 5.82 6.13 6.56
C VAL A 81 7.22 6.16 5.97
N PRO A 82 8.22 6.78 6.65
CA PRO A 82 9.61 6.65 6.24
C PRO A 82 10.02 5.17 6.19
N SER A 83 10.92 4.83 5.26
CA SER A 83 11.27 3.44 5.00
C SER A 83 12.31 2.87 5.97
N HIS A 84 11.96 2.86 7.25
CA HIS A 84 12.73 2.28 8.34
C HIS A 84 11.90 1.20 9.04
N LEU A 85 12.52 0.08 9.40
CA LEU A 85 11.80 -1.03 10.05
C LEU A 85 11.08 -0.59 11.32
N GLU A 86 11.65 0.36 12.05
CA GLU A 86 11.06 0.92 13.27
C GLU A 86 9.76 1.70 12.98
N GLU A 87 9.76 2.55 11.95
CA GLU A 87 8.57 3.30 11.51
C GLU A 87 7.47 2.37 10.98
N ILE A 88 7.85 1.39 10.17
CA ILE A 88 6.94 0.36 9.66
C ILE A 88 6.32 -0.42 10.82
N SER A 89 7.12 -0.78 11.83
CA SER A 89 6.66 -1.53 13.00
C SER A 89 5.68 -0.71 13.83
N ARG A 90 5.99 0.56 14.13
CA ARG A 90 5.08 1.45 14.87
C ARG A 90 3.74 1.57 14.18
N ALA A 91 3.75 1.71 12.86
CA ALA A 91 2.53 1.91 12.10
C ALA A 91 1.70 0.61 11.96
N ALA A 92 2.35 -0.55 11.85
CA ALA A 92 1.68 -1.85 11.90
C ALA A 92 1.06 -2.13 13.28
N VAL A 93 1.77 -1.79 14.36
CA VAL A 93 1.26 -1.90 15.74
C VAL A 93 -0.01 -1.07 15.91
N ALA A 94 0.01 0.19 15.48
CA ALA A 94 -1.15 1.06 15.60
C ALA A 94 -2.38 0.52 14.84
N LEU A 95 -2.20 -0.06 13.65
CA LEU A 95 -3.29 -0.74 12.94
C LEU A 95 -3.86 -1.91 13.75
N ALA A 96 -2.98 -2.75 14.29
CA ALA A 96 -3.37 -3.95 15.02
C ALA A 96 -4.00 -3.63 16.38
N GLU A 97 -3.54 -2.58 17.07
CA GLU A 97 -4.13 -2.09 18.33
C GLU A 97 -5.55 -1.54 18.14
N GLU A 98 -5.81 -0.93 16.99
CA GLU A 98 -7.13 -0.42 16.60
C GLU A 98 -8.09 -1.57 16.27
N ALA A 99 -7.64 -2.56 15.49
CA ALA A 99 -8.46 -3.70 15.07
C ALA A 99 -8.63 -4.78 16.15
N ARG A 100 -7.61 -4.97 17.01
CA ARG A 100 -7.50 -6.04 18.03
C ARG A 100 -7.83 -7.45 17.51
N PRO A 101 -7.18 -7.92 16.43
CA PRO A 101 -7.46 -9.24 15.88
C PRO A 101 -6.98 -10.36 16.81
N GLU A 102 -7.61 -11.53 16.78
CA GLU A 102 -7.07 -12.72 17.44
C GLU A 102 -5.78 -13.20 16.76
N SER A 103 -5.76 -13.18 15.42
CA SER A 103 -4.61 -13.61 14.61
C SER A 103 -4.29 -12.66 13.46
N PHE A 104 -3.01 -12.59 13.09
CA PHE A 104 -2.58 -11.72 12.00
C PHE A 104 -1.44 -12.32 11.16
N ALA A 105 -1.26 -11.77 9.96
CA ALA A 105 -0.10 -12.01 9.11
C ALA A 105 0.48 -10.69 8.58
N ILE A 106 1.80 -10.58 8.60
CA ILE A 106 2.50 -9.54 7.84
C ILE A 106 2.72 -10.05 6.42
N ARG A 107 2.28 -9.26 5.42
CA ARG A 107 2.44 -9.57 3.99
C ARG A 107 3.41 -8.58 3.34
N PRO A 108 4.73 -8.83 3.45
CA PRO A 108 5.75 -7.90 2.99
C PRO A 108 5.99 -8.00 1.47
N ARG A 109 6.14 -6.85 0.83
CA ARG A 109 6.68 -6.64 -0.52
C ARG A 109 7.77 -5.59 -0.45
N ARG A 110 8.83 -5.77 -1.23
CA ARG A 110 9.99 -4.86 -1.22
C ARG A 110 10.40 -4.46 -2.63
N SER A 111 10.80 -3.20 -2.81
CA SER A 111 11.52 -2.73 -3.98
C SER A 111 12.61 -1.74 -3.60
N GLY A 112 13.87 -2.07 -3.94
CA GLY A 112 15.02 -1.18 -3.75
C GLY A 112 15.48 -0.91 -2.30
N VAL A 113 14.88 -1.54 -1.28
CA VAL A 113 15.31 -1.44 0.13
C VAL A 113 16.40 -2.47 0.48
N SER A 114 17.19 -2.18 1.52
CA SER A 114 18.30 -3.03 1.98
C SER A 114 17.86 -4.25 2.81
N PHE A 115 16.67 -4.20 3.43
CA PHE A 115 16.13 -5.29 4.23
C PHE A 115 15.29 -6.27 3.41
N SER A 116 15.34 -7.55 3.79
CA SER A 116 14.60 -8.64 3.14
C SER A 116 13.13 -8.65 3.56
N SER A 117 12.28 -9.32 2.78
CA SER A 117 10.87 -9.54 3.14
C SER A 117 10.74 -10.36 4.42
N GLU A 118 11.63 -11.32 4.64
CA GLU A 118 11.69 -12.11 5.87
C GLU A 118 12.03 -11.23 7.09
N GLN A 119 12.98 -10.31 6.95
CA GLN A 119 13.32 -9.35 8.01
C GLN A 119 12.13 -8.45 8.35
N ILE A 120 11.41 -7.94 7.34
CA ILE A 120 10.17 -7.18 7.57
C ILE A 120 9.16 -8.04 8.33
N GLY A 121 8.85 -9.24 7.83
CA GLY A 121 7.87 -10.13 8.44
C GLY A 121 8.20 -10.47 9.89
N ARG A 122 9.47 -10.75 10.20
CA ARG A 122 9.93 -11.09 11.55
C ARG A 122 9.89 -9.89 12.50
N VAL A 123 10.48 -8.75 12.12
CA VAL A 123 10.61 -7.57 12.99
C VAL A 123 9.24 -6.93 13.23
N VAL A 124 8.48 -6.69 12.15
CA VAL A 124 7.15 -6.08 12.24
C VAL A 124 6.17 -7.03 12.92
N GLY A 125 6.26 -8.34 12.60
CA GLY A 125 5.41 -9.35 13.22
C GLY A 125 5.63 -9.46 14.73
N GLU A 126 6.88 -9.48 15.18
CA GLU A 126 7.17 -9.51 16.62
C GLU A 126 6.66 -8.25 17.33
N ALA A 127 6.83 -7.07 16.73
CA ALA A 127 6.32 -5.83 17.30
C ALA A 127 4.79 -5.86 17.50
N VAL A 128 4.05 -6.30 16.49
CA VAL A 128 2.58 -6.45 16.57
C VAL A 128 2.19 -7.48 17.63
N ARG A 129 2.84 -8.66 17.63
CA ARG A 129 2.58 -9.74 18.59
C ARG A 129 2.76 -9.28 20.04
N VAL A 130 3.85 -8.57 20.33
CA VAL A 130 4.15 -8.06 21.68
C VAL A 130 3.17 -6.99 22.12
N ALA A 131 2.79 -6.07 21.23
CA ALA A 131 1.88 -4.98 21.57
C ALA A 131 0.43 -5.44 21.79
N THR A 132 -0.04 -6.44 21.03
CA THR A 132 -1.46 -6.81 20.98
C THR A 132 -1.79 -8.16 21.63
N ASN A 133 -0.78 -9.00 21.87
CA ASN A 133 -0.93 -10.43 22.21
C ASN A 133 -1.63 -11.27 21.12
N SER A 134 -1.83 -10.75 19.91
CA SER A 134 -2.39 -11.51 18.77
C SER A 134 -1.43 -12.60 18.31
N ARG A 135 -1.95 -13.75 17.86
CA ARG A 135 -1.13 -14.86 17.34
C ARG A 135 -0.75 -14.64 15.88
N VAL A 136 0.44 -15.07 15.48
CA VAL A 136 0.82 -15.09 14.06
C VAL A 136 0.18 -16.30 13.40
N ASP A 137 -0.59 -16.09 12.34
CA ASP A 137 -1.16 -17.15 11.49
C ASP A 137 -0.89 -16.80 10.02
N LEU A 138 0.02 -17.53 9.37
CA LEU A 138 0.43 -17.25 7.99
C LEU A 138 -0.52 -17.83 6.94
N ASP A 139 -1.40 -18.75 7.35
CA ASP A 139 -2.32 -19.46 6.46
C ASP A 139 -3.70 -18.78 6.47
N ARG A 140 -4.30 -18.62 7.66
CA ARG A 140 -5.66 -18.09 7.83
C ARG A 140 -5.74 -17.01 8.92
N PRO A 141 -5.05 -15.86 8.73
CA PRO A 141 -5.13 -14.74 9.65
C PRO A 141 -6.52 -14.10 9.65
N GLU A 142 -6.95 -13.59 10.81
CA GLU A 142 -8.10 -12.69 10.89
C GLU A 142 -7.77 -11.32 10.25
N MET A 143 -6.54 -10.85 10.43
CA MET A 143 -6.06 -9.58 9.87
C MET A 143 -4.79 -9.76 9.04
N GLU A 144 -4.80 -9.25 7.81
CA GLU A 144 -3.59 -9.13 7.00
C GLU A 144 -3.08 -7.69 6.99
N ILE A 145 -1.82 -7.51 7.40
CA ILE A 145 -1.12 -6.23 7.33
C ILE A 145 -0.15 -6.30 6.16
N PHE A 146 -0.49 -5.63 5.07
CA PHE A 146 0.37 -5.55 3.91
C PHE A 146 1.39 -4.44 4.10
N VAL A 147 2.65 -4.75 3.81
CA VAL A 147 3.76 -3.78 3.87
C VAL A 147 4.40 -3.72 2.50
N GLU A 148 4.30 -2.59 1.81
CA GLU A 148 5.01 -2.35 0.54
C GLU A 148 6.18 -1.38 0.80
N ALA A 149 7.36 -1.93 1.07
CA ALA A 149 8.56 -1.18 1.40
C ALA A 149 9.34 -0.75 0.16
N ARG A 150 9.60 0.56 0.04
CA ARG A 150 10.36 1.17 -1.06
C ARG A 150 11.46 2.11 -0.53
N ARG A 151 12.41 2.51 -1.38
CA ARG A 151 13.60 3.28 -0.95
C ARG A 151 13.29 4.49 -0.07
N GLU A 152 12.32 5.30 -0.47
CA GLU A 152 12.01 6.55 0.23
C GLU A 152 10.92 6.37 1.28
N ARG A 153 9.84 5.67 0.92
CA ARG A 153 8.65 5.50 1.76
C ARG A 153 8.19 4.05 1.74
N SER A 154 7.61 3.63 2.86
CA SER A 154 6.89 2.38 2.97
C SER A 154 5.40 2.66 3.09
N PHE A 155 4.59 1.76 2.54
CA PHE A 155 3.15 1.88 2.53
C PHE A 155 2.55 0.69 3.24
N LEU A 156 1.60 0.97 4.14
CA LEU A 156 0.89 -0.08 4.85
C LEU A 156 -0.60 0.07 4.62
N PHE A 157 -1.26 -1.07 4.48
CA PHE A 157 -2.71 -1.16 4.30
C PHE A 157 -3.21 -2.51 4.78
N THR A 158 -4.50 -2.58 5.04
CA THR A 158 -5.25 -3.80 5.37
C THR A 158 -6.25 -4.08 4.25
N GLN A 159 -6.75 -5.30 4.16
CA GLN A 159 -7.91 -5.64 3.34
C GLN A 159 -9.11 -5.94 4.23
#